data_AF-A0A7H5A4R4-F1
#
_entry.id   AF-A0A7H5A4R4-F1
#
_cell.length_a   1.000
_cell.length_b   1.000
_cell.length_c   1.000
_cell.angle_alpha   90.00
_cell.angle_beta   90.00
_cell.angle_gamma   90.00
#
_symmetry.space_group_name_H-M   'P 1'
#
loop_
_entity.id
_entity.type
_entity.pdbx_description
1 polymer ?
#
loop_
_entity_poly.entity_id
_entity_poly.type
_entity_poly.pdbx_seq_one_letter_code
_entity_poly.pdbx_strand_id
1 'polypeptide(L)'
;MTDITELAQREKFEAWWEREYKHLESSKYTDAVPHIKYGFWMAYQAGGAELVEALDKSESRLHEVAVACATAEQALEKAQRRNGELETYSKTALEFREAARDENRHLKLELEIAEKRIAEQESKLANPVQLPKTNGYWTETEKAYEEAITLAKRQIRVAGFRCEGDE
;
A
#
# COMPACT_ATOMS: atom_id res chain seq x y z
N MET A 1 62.47 21.84 -7.35
CA MET A 1 62.37 20.41 -7.66
C MET A 1 61.45 20.34 -8.86
N THR A 2 61.98 20.09 -10.06
CA THR A 2 61.17 20.06 -11.29
C THR A 2 60.18 18.90 -11.17
N ASP A 3 58.89 19.18 -11.36
CA ASP A 3 57.83 18.20 -11.16
C ASP A 3 57.95 17.08 -12.19
N ILE A 4 57.93 15.82 -11.76
CA ILE A 4 58.23 14.65 -12.62
C ILE A 4 57.27 14.57 -13.82
N THR A 5 56.06 15.09 -13.64
CA THR A 5 55.01 15.25 -14.65
C THR A 5 55.36 16.27 -15.74
N GLU A 6 55.97 17.41 -15.39
CA GLU A 6 56.38 18.42 -16.38
C GLU A 6 57.54 17.91 -17.25
N LEU A 7 58.48 17.17 -16.64
CA LEU A 7 59.59 16.55 -17.37
C LEU A 7 59.06 15.52 -18.38
N ALA A 8 58.12 14.66 -17.96
CA ALA A 8 57.51 13.67 -18.84
C ALA A 8 56.68 14.30 -19.98
N GLN A 9 55.97 15.41 -19.72
CA GLN A 9 55.26 16.15 -20.77
C GLN A 9 56.25 16.79 -21.75
N ARG A 10 57.36 17.33 -21.25
CA ARG A 10 58.42 17.88 -22.10
C ARG A 10 59.04 16.82 -22.98
N GLU A 11 59.38 15.65 -22.44
CA GLU A 11 59.91 14.52 -23.21
C GLU A 11 58.95 14.05 -24.31
N LYS A 12 57.64 13.97 -24.02
CA LYS A 12 56.62 13.64 -25.02
C LYS A 12 56.54 14.67 -26.15
N PHE A 13 56.57 15.96 -25.80
CA PHE A 13 56.58 17.03 -26.78
C PHE A 13 57.85 17.02 -27.63
N GLU A 14 59.02 16.84 -27.00
CA GLU A 14 60.30 16.76 -27.70
C GLU A 14 60.32 15.56 -28.65
N ALA A 15 59.85 14.39 -28.22
CA ALA A 15 59.75 13.22 -29.08
C ALA A 15 58.79 13.44 -30.27
N TRP A 16 57.65 14.11 -30.05
CA TRP A 16 56.74 14.50 -31.12
C TRP A 16 57.37 15.51 -32.08
N TRP A 17 58.03 16.54 -31.55
CA TRP A 17 58.71 17.57 -32.34
C TRP A 17 59.81 16.97 -33.22
N GLU A 18 60.65 16.11 -32.65
CA GLU A 18 61.71 15.41 -33.36
C GLU A 18 61.17 14.48 -34.46
N ARG A 19 59.98 13.91 -34.25
CA ARG A 19 59.36 13.03 -35.24
C ARG A 19 58.77 13.83 -36.41
N GLU A 20 58.06 14.92 -36.12
CA GLU A 20 57.24 15.61 -37.12
C GLU A 20 57.96 16.81 -37.76
N TYR A 21 58.83 17.50 -37.02
CA TYR A 21 59.38 18.80 -37.41
C TYR A 21 60.90 18.88 -37.47
N LYS A 22 61.63 17.80 -37.20
CA LYS A 22 63.10 17.76 -37.26
C LYS A 22 63.69 18.24 -38.59
N HIS A 23 62.99 18.01 -39.69
CA HIS A 23 63.41 18.48 -41.01
C HIS A 23 63.52 20.01 -41.12
N LEU A 24 62.84 20.78 -40.26
CA LEU A 24 62.94 22.23 -40.20
C LEU A 24 64.34 22.70 -39.75
N GLU A 25 65.07 21.90 -38.99
CA GLU A 25 66.43 22.22 -38.53
C GLU A 25 67.47 22.22 -39.65
N SER A 26 67.13 21.64 -40.81
CA SER A 26 67.94 21.69 -42.03
C SER A 26 67.42 22.69 -43.06
N SER A 27 66.38 23.47 -42.72
CA SER A 27 65.78 24.48 -43.59
C SER A 27 66.69 25.71 -43.74
N LYS A 28 66.41 26.56 -44.73
CA LYS A 28 67.05 27.88 -44.88
C LYS A 28 66.66 28.89 -43.80
N TYR A 29 65.74 28.54 -42.90
CA TYR A 29 65.21 29.36 -41.81
C TYR A 29 65.52 28.76 -40.43
N THR A 30 66.71 28.18 -40.25
CA THR A 30 67.13 27.51 -39.00
C THR A 30 67.08 28.43 -37.78
N ASP A 31 67.33 29.71 -37.99
CA ASP A 31 67.27 30.81 -37.03
C ASP A 31 65.86 31.05 -36.46
N ALA A 32 64.80 30.72 -37.20
CA ALA A 32 63.42 30.83 -36.73
C ALA A 32 62.92 29.59 -35.99
N VAL A 33 63.56 28.43 -36.16
CA VAL A 33 63.11 27.13 -35.62
C VAL A 33 62.93 27.14 -34.10
N PRO A 34 63.83 27.72 -33.28
CA PRO A 34 63.64 27.78 -31.83
C PRO A 34 62.38 28.54 -31.41
N HIS A 35 62.07 29.64 -32.12
CA HIS A 35 60.87 30.45 -31.85
C HIS A 35 59.59 29.71 -32.24
N ILE A 36 59.61 28.98 -33.36
CA ILE A 36 58.49 28.13 -33.79
C ILE A 36 58.27 27.01 -32.77
N LYS A 37 59.34 26.28 -32.39
CA LYS A 37 59.28 25.22 -31.38
C LYS A 37 58.71 25.70 -30.06
N TYR A 38 59.13 26.89 -29.61
CA TYR A 38 58.60 27.51 -28.41
C TYR A 38 57.10 27.84 -28.55
N GLY A 39 56.67 28.42 -29.68
CA GLY A 39 55.25 28.68 -29.94
C GLY A 39 54.39 27.42 -29.91
N PHE A 40 54.87 26.33 -30.50
CA PHE A 40 54.21 25.02 -30.44
C PHE A 40 54.18 24.42 -29.04
N TRP A 41 55.25 24.59 -28.26
CA TRP A 41 55.28 24.17 -26.87
C TRP A 41 54.23 24.90 -26.02
N MET A 42 54.12 26.22 -26.17
CA MET A 42 53.10 27.01 -25.47
C MET A 42 51.68 26.58 -25.86
N ALA A 43 51.42 26.33 -27.14
CA ALA A 43 50.13 25.83 -27.61
C ALA A 43 49.83 24.41 -27.08
N TYR A 44 50.83 23.53 -27.06
CA TYR A 44 50.71 22.18 -26.51
C TYR A 44 50.35 22.21 -25.02
N GLN A 45 51.03 23.07 -24.24
CA GLN A 45 50.73 23.25 -22.82
C GLN A 45 49.32 23.83 -22.60
N ALA A 46 48.94 24.86 -23.36
CA ALA A 46 47.62 25.47 -23.26
C ALA A 46 46.50 24.46 -23.58
N GLY A 47 46.62 23.73 -24.69
CA GLY A 47 45.64 22.69 -25.04
C GLY A 47 45.62 21.53 -24.04
N GLY A 48 46.78 21.16 -23.47
CA GLY A 48 46.86 20.18 -22.39
C GLY A 48 46.14 20.64 -21.12
N ALA A 49 46.30 21.91 -20.74
CA ALA A 49 45.63 22.49 -19.57
C ALA A 49 44.10 22.53 -19.75
N GLU A 50 43.61 22.95 -20.93
CA GLU A 50 42.18 22.96 -21.24
C GLU A 50 41.57 21.56 -21.20
N LEU A 51 42.28 20.54 -21.69
CA LEU A 51 41.81 19.15 -21.65
C LEU A 51 41.76 18.58 -20.22
N VAL A 52 42.74 18.92 -19.38
CA VAL A 52 42.74 18.52 -17.96
C VAL A 52 41.57 19.18 -17.23
N GLU A 53 41.35 20.47 -17.41
CA GLU A 53 40.22 21.17 -16.78
C GLU A 53 38.87 20.58 -17.24
N ALA A 54 38.73 20.30 -18.54
CA ALA A 54 37.54 19.66 -19.08
C ALA A 54 37.33 18.25 -18.50
N LEU A 55 38.40 17.48 -18.31
CA LEU A 55 38.35 16.15 -17.71
C LEU A 55 37.95 16.22 -16.25
N ASP A 56 38.59 17.06 -15.44
CA ASP A 56 38.27 17.25 -14.02
C ASP A 56 36.80 17.65 -13.84
N LYS A 57 36.31 18.56 -14.69
CA LYS A 57 34.90 18.98 -14.68
C LYS A 57 33.97 17.83 -15.08
N SER A 58 34.35 17.01 -16.04
CA SER A 58 33.58 15.82 -16.43
C SER A 58 33.53 14.78 -15.31
N GLU A 59 34.65 14.50 -14.67
CA GLU A 59 34.75 13.55 -13.55
C GLU A 59 33.93 14.03 -12.35
N SER A 60 34.01 15.32 -12.02
CA SER A 60 33.18 15.94 -10.98
C SER A 60 31.69 15.76 -11.27
N ARG A 61 31.24 16.01 -12.50
CA ARG A 61 29.84 15.80 -12.91
C ARG A 61 29.43 14.33 -12.87
N LEU A 62 30.31 13.41 -13.27
CA LEU A 62 30.05 11.97 -13.17
C LEU A 62 29.87 11.54 -11.72
N HIS A 63 30.69 12.08 -10.81
CA HIS A 63 30.56 11.83 -9.38
C HIS A 63 29.22 12.34 -8.84
N GLU A 64 28.83 13.57 -9.18
CA GLU A 64 27.52 14.14 -8.79
C GLU A 64 26.35 13.28 -9.28
N VAL A 65 26.39 12.85 -10.54
CA VAL A 65 25.35 11.96 -11.11
C VAL A 65 25.33 10.62 -10.40
N ALA A 66 26.49 10.02 -10.11
CA ALA A 66 26.56 8.76 -9.40
C ALA A 66 25.94 8.85 -8.00
N VAL A 67 26.23 9.93 -7.26
CA VAL A 67 25.62 10.18 -5.94
C VAL A 67 24.10 10.38 -6.08
N ALA A 68 23.65 11.19 -7.05
CA ALA A 68 22.22 11.40 -7.29
C ALA A 68 21.49 10.09 -7.60
N CYS A 69 22.05 9.24 -8.47
CA CYS A 69 21.50 7.93 -8.79
C CYS A 69 21.38 7.04 -7.54
N ALA A 70 22.45 6.92 -6.74
CA ALA A 70 22.43 6.12 -5.52
C ALA A 70 21.36 6.61 -4.52
N THR A 71 21.19 7.93 -4.38
CA THR A 71 20.14 8.49 -3.51
C THR A 71 18.73 8.22 -4.04
N ALA A 72 18.54 8.30 -5.37
CA ALA A 72 17.27 8.01 -6.01
C ALA A 72 16.90 6.52 -5.89
N GLU A 73 17.86 5.62 -6.05
CA GLU A 73 17.69 4.17 -5.86
C GLU A 73 17.25 3.86 -4.42
N GLN A 74 17.91 4.46 -3.42
CA GLN A 74 17.53 4.26 -2.02
C GLN A 74 16.12 4.80 -1.72
N ALA A 75 15.75 5.94 -2.31
CA ALA A 75 14.41 6.50 -2.16
C ALA A 75 13.35 5.60 -2.82
N LEU A 76 13.65 5.04 -3.99
CA LEU A 76 12.78 4.13 -4.71
C LEU A 76 12.54 2.84 -3.91
N GLU A 77 13.60 2.25 -3.35
CA GLU A 77 13.48 1.03 -2.53
C GLU A 77 12.59 1.26 -1.31
N LYS A 78 12.76 2.39 -0.61
CA LYS A 78 11.91 2.76 0.52
C LYS A 78 10.45 2.93 0.11
N ALA A 79 10.20 3.57 -1.03
CA ALA A 79 8.84 3.75 -1.56
C ALA A 79 8.20 2.40 -1.95
N GLN A 80 8.94 1.52 -2.61
CA GLN A 80 8.48 0.18 -2.97
C GLN A 80 8.14 -0.66 -1.73
N ARG A 81 8.99 -0.62 -0.69
CA ARG A 81 8.71 -1.28 0.58
C ARG A 81 7.41 -0.77 1.22
N ARG A 82 7.21 0.55 1.26
CA ARG A 82 5.99 1.14 1.82
C ARG A 82 4.75 0.77 1.01
N ASN A 83 4.85 0.70 -0.31
CA ASN A 83 3.74 0.24 -1.15
C ASN A 83 3.38 -1.22 -0.86
N GLY A 84 4.37 -2.10 -0.71
CA GLY A 84 4.12 -3.49 -0.33
C GLY A 84 3.41 -3.62 1.02
N GLU A 85 3.82 -2.84 2.03
CA GLU A 85 3.11 -2.77 3.31
C GLU A 85 1.66 -2.31 3.13
N LEU A 86 1.42 -1.23 2.39
CA LEU A 86 0.07 -0.71 2.14
C LEU A 86 -0.82 -1.71 1.39
N GLU A 87 -0.28 -2.44 0.42
CA GLU A 87 -0.99 -3.51 -0.28
C GLU A 87 -1.42 -4.61 0.68
N THR A 88 -0.54 -5.05 1.59
CA THR A 88 -0.90 -6.05 2.61
C THR A 88 -2.00 -5.55 3.55
N TYR A 89 -1.88 -4.31 4.06
CA TYR A 89 -2.92 -3.72 4.90
C TYR A 89 -4.26 -3.60 4.16
N SER A 90 -4.23 -3.16 2.90
CA SER A 90 -5.44 -3.03 2.07
C SER A 90 -6.10 -4.39 1.87
N LYS A 91 -5.33 -5.44 1.61
CA LYS A 91 -5.86 -6.81 1.45
C LYS A 91 -6.55 -7.27 2.72
N THR A 92 -5.89 -7.16 3.87
CA THR A 92 -6.46 -7.54 5.16
C THR A 92 -7.72 -6.74 5.50
N ALA A 93 -7.73 -5.43 5.21
CA ALA A 93 -8.92 -4.60 5.42
C ALA A 93 -10.11 -5.02 4.54
N LEU A 94 -9.86 -5.46 3.30
CA LEU A 94 -10.89 -5.98 2.41
C LEU A 94 -11.47 -7.30 2.93
N GLU A 95 -10.61 -8.22 3.39
CA GLU A 95 -11.03 -9.50 3.98
C GLU A 95 -11.92 -9.29 5.22
N PHE A 96 -11.54 -8.38 6.12
CA PHE A 96 -12.38 -8.04 7.28
C PHE A 96 -13.73 -7.44 6.87
N ARG A 97 -13.74 -6.56 5.87
CA ARG A 97 -14.97 -5.94 5.37
C ARG A 97 -15.89 -6.97 4.73
N GLU A 98 -15.34 -7.94 4.02
CA GLU A 98 -16.10 -9.03 3.40
C GLU A 98 -16.69 -9.96 4.46
N ALA A 99 -15.90 -10.40 5.43
CA ALA A 99 -16.37 -11.20 6.56
C ALA A 99 -17.49 -10.50 7.34
N ALA A 100 -17.34 -9.20 7.64
CA ALA A 100 -18.38 -8.41 8.30
C ALA A 100 -19.67 -8.31 7.45
N ARG A 101 -19.54 -8.25 6.12
CA ARG A 101 -20.70 -8.23 5.22
C ARG A 101 -21.43 -9.57 5.20
N ASP A 102 -20.70 -10.67 5.25
CA ASP A 102 -21.29 -12.01 5.31
C ASP A 102 -22.01 -12.25 6.64
N GLU A 103 -21.40 -11.84 7.75
CA GLU A 103 -22.04 -11.91 9.06
C GLU A 103 -23.33 -11.07 9.11
N ASN A 104 -23.31 -9.84 8.58
CA ASN A 104 -24.53 -9.03 8.48
C ASN A 104 -25.62 -9.67 7.61
N ARG A 105 -25.24 -10.39 6.54
CA ARG A 105 -26.20 -11.17 5.74
C ARG A 105 -26.81 -12.30 6.55
N HIS A 106 -26.00 -13.02 7.31
CA HIS A 106 -26.44 -14.11 8.19
C HIS A 106 -27.40 -13.61 9.26
N LEU A 107 -27.01 -12.59 10.04
CA LEU A 107 -27.83 -11.99 11.09
C LEU A 107 -29.17 -11.47 10.55
N LYS A 108 -29.18 -10.93 9.33
CA LYS A 108 -30.43 -10.48 8.69
C LYS A 108 -31.39 -11.64 8.40
N LEU A 109 -30.88 -12.78 7.97
CA LEU A 109 -31.70 -13.98 7.74
C LEU A 109 -32.24 -14.55 9.06
N GLU A 110 -31.40 -14.60 10.10
CA GLU A 110 -31.84 -15.03 11.43
C GLU A 110 -32.92 -14.11 12.01
N LEU A 111 -32.76 -12.80 11.84
CA LEU A 111 -33.75 -11.81 12.25
C LEU A 111 -35.09 -12.04 11.52
N GLU A 112 -35.07 -12.24 10.20
CA GLU A 112 -36.29 -12.52 9.43
C GLU A 112 -36.99 -13.81 9.89
N ILE A 113 -36.22 -14.85 10.21
CA ILE A 113 -36.76 -16.11 10.74
C ILE A 113 -37.38 -15.88 12.13
N ALA A 114 -36.70 -15.15 13.00
CA ALA A 114 -37.20 -14.83 14.33
C ALA A 114 -38.48 -13.98 14.27
N GLU A 115 -38.51 -12.96 13.41
CA GLU A 115 -39.69 -12.11 13.18
C GLU A 115 -40.89 -12.94 12.70
N LYS A 116 -40.70 -13.86 11.74
CA LYS A 116 -41.77 -14.77 11.29
C LYS A 116 -42.30 -15.65 12.42
N ARG A 117 -41.40 -16.19 13.25
CA ARG A 117 -41.78 -17.04 14.38
C ARG A 117 -42.53 -16.26 15.47
N ILE A 118 -42.13 -15.02 15.74
CA ILE A 118 -42.86 -14.13 16.65
C ILE A 118 -44.25 -13.84 16.10
N ALA A 119 -44.38 -13.46 14.82
CA ALA A 119 -45.68 -13.21 14.21
C ALA A 119 -46.61 -14.43 14.25
N GLU A 120 -46.08 -15.64 14.03
CA GLU A 120 -46.84 -16.88 14.17
C GLU A 120 -47.32 -17.10 15.62
N GLN A 121 -46.44 -16.85 16.61
CA GLN A 121 -46.79 -16.95 18.02
C GLN A 121 -47.84 -15.91 18.43
N GLU A 122 -47.68 -14.67 18.00
CA GLU A 122 -48.66 -13.59 18.21
C GLU A 122 -50.02 -13.95 17.60
N SER A 123 -50.05 -14.54 16.40
CA SER A 123 -51.29 -15.02 15.79
C SER A 123 -51.94 -16.16 16.59
N LYS A 124 -51.15 -17.10 17.14
CA LYS A 124 -51.68 -18.18 18.00
C LYS A 124 -52.23 -17.64 19.32
N LEU A 125 -51.55 -16.65 19.91
CA LEU A 125 -51.96 -16.01 21.16
C LEU A 125 -53.15 -15.05 21.00
N ALA A 126 -53.38 -14.53 19.79
CA ALA A 126 -54.52 -13.67 19.50
C ALA A 126 -55.86 -14.40 19.67
N ASN A 127 -55.90 -15.71 19.40
CA ASN A 127 -57.11 -16.52 19.52
C ASN A 127 -57.33 -16.96 20.97
N PRO A 128 -58.45 -16.57 21.61
CA PRO A 128 -58.75 -16.97 22.97
C PRO A 128 -59.06 -18.47 23.08
N VAL A 129 -58.65 -19.08 24.19
CA VAL A 129 -58.88 -20.49 24.48
C VAL A 129 -60.37 -20.76 24.67
N GLN A 130 -60.89 -21.69 23.89
CA GLN A 130 -62.28 -22.16 23.97
C GLN A 130 -62.38 -23.20 25.09
N LEU A 131 -63.35 -23.01 25.99
CA LEU A 131 -63.67 -23.97 27.05
C LEU A 131 -65.13 -24.41 26.92
N PRO A 132 -65.49 -25.64 27.36
CA PRO A 132 -66.88 -26.08 27.36
C PRO A 132 -67.76 -25.11 28.15
N LYS A 133 -68.92 -24.78 27.60
CA LYS A 133 -69.89 -23.89 28.25
C LYS A 133 -70.45 -24.56 29.50
N THR A 134 -70.48 -23.83 30.59
CA THR A 134 -71.14 -24.28 31.81
C THR A 134 -72.62 -23.93 31.72
N ASN A 135 -73.51 -24.90 31.96
CA ASN A 135 -74.95 -24.76 31.73
C ASN A 135 -75.79 -24.67 33.02
N GLY A 136 -75.15 -24.79 34.20
CA GLY A 136 -75.81 -24.59 35.49
C GLY A 136 -76.90 -25.61 35.84
N TYR A 137 -76.95 -26.76 35.16
CA TYR A 137 -77.82 -27.88 35.54
C TYR A 137 -76.99 -28.90 36.31
N TRP A 138 -77.38 -29.19 37.56
CA TRP A 138 -76.49 -29.81 38.54
C TRP A 138 -76.93 -31.21 38.94
N THR A 139 -76.31 -32.23 38.36
CA THR A 139 -76.06 -33.51 39.05
C THR A 139 -74.70 -33.46 39.77
N GLU A 140 -74.48 -34.31 40.78
CA GLU A 140 -73.21 -34.33 41.56
C GLU A 140 -71.98 -34.57 40.67
N THR A 141 -72.13 -35.36 39.62
CA THR A 141 -71.10 -35.61 38.61
C THR A 141 -70.81 -34.39 37.74
N GLU A 142 -71.84 -33.63 37.34
CA GLU A 142 -71.68 -32.42 36.50
C GLU A 142 -71.00 -31.28 37.25
N LYS A 143 -71.20 -31.18 38.58
CA LYS A 143 -70.55 -30.18 39.42
C LYS A 143 -69.02 -30.31 39.44
N ALA A 144 -68.49 -31.53 39.49
CA ALA A 144 -67.06 -31.78 39.44
C ALA A 144 -66.43 -31.36 38.09
N TYR A 145 -67.16 -31.54 36.98
CA TYR A 145 -66.71 -31.08 35.67
C TYR A 145 -66.67 -29.55 35.58
N GLU A 146 -67.65 -28.86 36.16
CA GLU A 146 -67.70 -27.40 36.16
C GLU A 146 -66.59 -26.76 37.01
N GLU A 147 -66.28 -27.35 38.17
CA GLU A 147 -65.12 -26.95 38.99
C GLU A 147 -63.80 -27.16 38.24
N ALA A 148 -63.66 -28.27 37.50
CA ALA A 148 -62.49 -28.53 36.67
C ALA A 148 -62.33 -27.52 35.52
N ILE A 149 -63.42 -27.15 34.84
CA ILE A 149 -63.42 -26.12 33.78
C ILE A 149 -63.01 -24.75 34.36
N THR A 150 -63.51 -24.40 35.55
CA THR A 150 -63.17 -23.15 36.23
C THR A 150 -61.70 -23.11 36.63
N LEU A 151 -61.17 -24.21 37.15
CA LEU A 151 -59.75 -24.34 37.47
C LEU A 151 -58.89 -24.21 36.21
N ALA A 152 -59.27 -24.87 35.12
CA ALA A 152 -58.60 -24.75 33.83
C ALA A 152 -58.58 -23.30 33.34
N LYS A 153 -59.71 -22.59 33.39
CA LYS A 153 -59.81 -21.17 33.03
C LYS A 153 -58.83 -20.30 33.83
N ARG A 154 -58.72 -20.54 35.14
CA ARG A 154 -57.77 -19.83 36.01
C ARG A 154 -56.32 -20.11 35.63
N GLN A 155 -55.97 -21.38 35.38
CA GLN A 155 -54.60 -21.77 34.99
C GLN A 155 -54.21 -21.16 33.64
N ILE A 156 -55.12 -21.14 32.67
CA ILE A 156 -54.90 -20.53 31.35
C ILE A 156 -54.59 -19.03 31.48
N ARG A 157 -55.34 -18.30 32.33
CA ARG A 157 -55.08 -16.88 32.62
C ARG A 157 -53.75 -16.65 33.34
N VAL A 158 -53.41 -17.49 34.33
CA VAL A 158 -52.12 -17.42 35.04
C VAL A 158 -50.95 -17.66 34.07
N ALA A 159 -51.14 -18.53 33.07
CA ALA A 159 -50.19 -18.75 31.99
C ALA A 159 -50.15 -17.62 30.94
N GLY A 160 -50.97 -16.56 31.08
CA GLY A 160 -50.97 -15.38 30.23
C GLY A 160 -51.85 -15.46 28.98
N PHE A 161 -52.69 -16.48 28.85
CA PHE A 161 -53.60 -16.66 27.71
C PHE A 161 -55.01 -16.14 28.04
N ARG A 162 -55.71 -15.60 27.03
CA ARG A 162 -57.13 -15.22 27.14
C ARG A 162 -58.03 -16.43 26.93
N CYS A 163 -59.15 -16.51 27.64
CA CYS A 163 -60.23 -17.45 27.35
C CYS A 163 -61.39 -16.76 26.62
N GLU A 164 -62.22 -17.52 25.90
CA GLU A 164 -63.40 -16.98 25.23
C GLU A 164 -64.36 -16.31 26.23
N GLY A 165 -64.86 -15.13 25.89
CA GLY A 165 -65.72 -14.31 26.76
C GLY A 165 -64.97 -13.53 27.86
N ASP A 166 -63.64 -13.53 27.85
CA ASP A 166 -62.85 -12.57 28.62
C ASP A 166 -62.82 -11.23 27.84
N GLU A 167 -63.65 -10.26 28.25
CA GLU A 167 -63.56 -8.85 27.84
C GLU A 167 -62.34 -8.16 28.48
#